data_AF-A0A3M2Y7P3-F1
#
_entry.id   AF-A0A3M2Y7P3-F1
#
_cell.length_a   1.000
_cell.length_b   1.000
_cell.length_c   1.000
_cell.angle_alpha   90.00
_cell.angle_beta   90.00
_cell.angle_gamma   90.00
#
_symmetry.space_group_name_H-M   'P 1'
#
loop_
_entity.id
_entity.type
_entity.pdbx_description
1 polymer ?
#
loop_
_entity_poly.entity_id
_entity_poly.type
_entity_poly.pdbx_seq_one_letter_code
_entity_poly.pdbx_strand_id
1 'polypeptide(L)'
;SVEIEGFAKKEMYDSARDFKNNGNLFGGSIGYFLTDDVELRLGYDEVHNVRSDDGKNIKGANTALDALYHFNNPGDMLRPYVSAGFSDQSIGQNGRNGRNGSTFANIGG
;
A
#
# COMPACT_ATOMS: atom_id res chain seq x y z
N SER A 1 -11.87 -18.81 -0.42
CA SER A 1 -11.11 -18.78 -1.70
C SER A 1 -9.80 -18.00 -1.49
N VAL A 2 -8.84 -18.13 -2.41
CA VAL A 2 -7.61 -17.30 -2.43
C VAL A 2 -7.68 -16.37 -3.63
N GLU A 3 -7.28 -15.12 -3.45
CA GLU A 3 -7.18 -14.12 -4.52
C GLU A 3 -5.77 -13.53 -4.58
N ILE A 4 -5.33 -13.20 -5.79
CA ILE A 4 -4.03 -12.56 -6.04
C ILE A 4 -4.32 -11.31 -6.87
N GLU A 5 -3.88 -10.16 -6.38
CA GLU A 5 -4.07 -8.87 -7.02
C GLU A 5 -2.71 -8.16 -7.18
N GLY A 6 -2.45 -7.63 -8.37
CA GLY A 6 -1.34 -6.71 -8.61
C GLY A 6 -1.89 -5.29 -8.73
N PHE A 7 -1.33 -4.34 -7.98
CA PHE A 7 -1.76 -2.94 -8.03
C PHE A 7 -0.61 -2.00 -8.37
N ALA A 8 -0.91 -1.00 -9.20
CA ALA A 8 -0.01 0.11 -9.46
C ALA A 8 -0.69 1.39 -8.97
N LYS A 9 -0.19 1.97 -7.87
CA LYS A 9 -0.70 3.23 -7.34
C LYS A 9 0.21 4.36 -7.85
N LYS A 10 -0.39 5.30 -8.56
CA LYS A 10 0.28 6.56 -8.95
C LYS A 10 -0.13 7.63 -7.96
N GLU A 11 0.75 7.97 -7.02
CA GLU A 11 0.52 9.11 -6.15
C GLU A 11 0.75 10.41 -6.93
N MET A 12 -0.32 11.18 -7.13
CA MET A 12 -0.21 12.56 -7.58
C MET A 12 -0.04 13.44 -6.34
N TYR A 13 1.20 13.71 -5.97
CA TYR A 13 1.53 14.73 -4.97
C TYR A 13 1.24 16.10 -5.58
N ASP A 14 0.09 16.68 -5.27
CA ASP A 14 -0.23 18.02 -5.74
C ASP A 14 0.57 19.07 -4.94
N SER A 15 1.59 19.61 -5.61
CA SER A 15 2.04 21.02 -5.57
C SER A 15 2.28 21.75 -4.24
N ALA A 16 2.65 21.09 -3.13
CA ALA A 16 3.03 21.80 -1.90
C ALA A 16 4.54 21.77 -1.57
N ARG A 17 5.31 20.86 -2.17
CA ARG A 17 6.75 20.75 -1.98
C ARG A 17 7.39 20.37 -3.31
N ASP A 18 8.51 21.00 -3.61
CA ASP A 18 9.22 21.09 -4.89
C ASP A 18 9.76 19.75 -5.46
N PHE A 19 8.95 18.69 -5.44
CA PHE A 19 9.38 17.34 -5.84
C PHE A 19 9.22 17.11 -7.34
N LYS A 20 10.31 17.35 -8.08
CA LYS A 20 10.50 16.87 -9.46
C LYS A 20 10.75 15.35 -9.50
N ASN A 21 9.76 14.52 -9.20
CA ASN A 21 9.65 13.20 -9.84
C ASN A 21 8.36 12.46 -9.44
N ASN A 22 7.62 11.99 -10.45
CA ASN A 22 6.54 11.03 -10.31
C ASN A 22 7.07 9.74 -9.67
N GLY A 23 6.88 9.56 -8.37
CA GLY A 23 7.06 8.27 -7.71
C GLY A 23 5.94 7.33 -8.15
N ASN A 24 6.29 6.16 -8.67
CA ASN A 24 5.32 5.11 -8.95
C ASN A 24 5.47 4.05 -7.86
N LEU A 25 4.41 3.77 -7.10
CA LEU A 25 4.38 2.64 -6.20
C LEU A 25 3.86 1.41 -6.96
N PHE A 26 4.68 0.36 -6.97
CA PHE A 26 4.29 -0.94 -7.48
C PHE A 26 4.21 -1.91 -6.31
N GLY A 27 3.09 -2.60 -6.20
CA GLY A 27 2.85 -3.55 -5.13
C GLY A 27 1.96 -4.70 -5.57
N GLY A 28 1.91 -5.71 -4.74
CA GLY A 28 1.01 -6.84 -4.89
C GLY A 28 0.35 -7.17 -3.57
N SER A 29 -0.80 -7.80 -3.64
CA SER A 29 -1.46 -8.34 -2.47
C SER A 29 -1.98 -9.75 -2.72
N ILE A 30 -1.96 -10.54 -1.66
CA ILE A 30 -2.62 -11.84 -1.60
C ILE A 30 -3.76 -11.76 -0.59
N GLY A 31 -4.93 -12.22 -1.02
CA GLY A 31 -6.18 -12.23 -0.26
C GLY A 31 -6.61 -13.65 0.09
N TYR A 32 -7.15 -13.82 1.29
CA TYR A 32 -7.81 -15.06 1.70
C TYR A 32 -9.19 -14.76 2.28
N PHE A 33 -10.22 -15.33 1.67
CA PHE A 33 -11.59 -15.20 2.15
C PHE A 33 -11.82 -16.14 3.33
N LEU A 34 -12.03 -15.53 4.50
CA LEU A 34 -12.47 -16.21 5.73
C LEU A 34 -13.93 -16.63 5.63
N THR A 35 -14.73 -15.79 4.97
CA THR A 35 -16.14 -16.02 4.64
C THR A 35 -16.43 -15.44 3.26
N ASP A 36 -17.66 -15.55 2.77
CA ASP A 36 -18.05 -14.99 1.47
C ASP A 36 -17.90 -13.46 1.37
N ASP A 37 -17.97 -12.76 2.51
CA ASP A 37 -17.90 -11.30 2.59
C ASP A 37 -16.59 -10.81 3.23
N VAL A 38 -15.93 -11.63 4.05
CA VAL A 38 -14.72 -11.22 4.80
C VAL A 38 -13.46 -11.79 4.17
N GLU A 39 -12.55 -10.90 3.75
CA GLU A 39 -11.22 -11.22 3.23
C GLU A 39 -10.13 -10.68 4.18
N LEU A 40 -9.09 -11.48 4.43
CA LEU A 40 -7.82 -10.98 4.96
C LEU A 40 -6.84 -10.80 3.82
N ARG A 41 -6.28 -9.60 3.71
CA ARG A 41 -5.36 -9.22 2.63
C ARG A 41 -4.00 -8.84 3.18
N LEU A 42 -2.97 -9.52 2.69
CA LEU A 42 -1.58 -9.16 2.91
C LEU A 42 -1.04 -8.46 1.67
N GLY A 43 -0.70 -7.18 1.80
CA GLY A 43 -0.11 -6.36 0.75
C GLY A 43 1.37 -6.08 1.00
N TYR A 44 2.14 -6.04 -0.07
CA TYR A 44 3.52 -5.56 -0.08
C TYR A 44 3.73 -4.61 -1.25
N ASP A 45 4.22 -3.42 -0.97
CA ASP A 45 4.56 -2.44 -1.99
C ASP A 45 5.94 -1.83 -1.75
N GLU A 46 6.64 -1.54 -2.84
CA GLU A 46 7.93 -0.86 -2.80
C GLU A 46 7.77 0.54 -3.39
N VAL A 47 8.25 1.53 -2.63
CA VAL A 47 8.42 2.89 -3.11
C VAL A 47 9.60 2.88 -4.07
N HIS A 48 9.30 2.80 -5.36
CA HIS A 48 10.27 3.03 -6.39
C HIS A 48 10.30 4.52 -6.77
N ASN A 49 11.46 5.13 -6.51
CA ASN A 49 11.91 6.34 -7.19
C ASN A 49 11.33 7.69 -6.70
N VAL A 50 11.10 7.85 -5.40
CA VAL A 50 11.01 9.19 -4.82
C VAL A 50 12.44 9.75 -4.75
N ARG A 51 12.77 10.67 -5.67
CA ARG A 51 14.00 11.46 -5.59
C ARG A 51 13.77 12.54 -4.54
N SER A 52 14.56 12.51 -3.47
CA SER A 52 14.73 13.68 -2.61
C SER A 52 15.42 14.79 -3.40
N ASP A 53 15.20 16.06 -3.03
CA ASP A 53 15.83 17.25 -3.66
C ASP A 53 17.37 17.15 -3.78
N ASP A 54 18.00 16.30 -2.96
CA ASP A 54 19.44 16.01 -2.99
C ASP A 54 19.88 14.97 -4.04
N GLY A 55 19.00 14.53 -4.94
CA GLY A 55 19.33 13.63 -6.06
C GLY A 55 19.56 12.17 -5.67
N LYS A 56 19.28 11.76 -4.43
CA LYS A 56 19.49 10.40 -3.93
C LYS A 56 18.19 9.58 -3.93
N ASN A 57 18.30 8.31 -4.32
CA ASN A 57 17.17 7.38 -4.38
C ASN A 57 16.68 7.02 -2.97
N ILE A 58 15.45 7.38 -2.62
CA ILE A 58 14.78 6.85 -1.43
C ILE A 58 14.29 5.44 -1.80
N LYS A 59 14.78 4.43 -1.07
CA LYS A 59 14.24 3.06 -1.12
C LYS A 59 13.38 2.87 0.12
N GLY A 60 12.09 2.59 -0.09
CA GLY A 60 11.14 2.27 0.97
C GLY A 60 10.35 1.03 0.61
N ALA A 61 9.98 0.25 1.63
CA ALA A 61 9.07 -0.88 1.49
C ALA A 61 7.97 -0.74 2.54
N ASN A 62 6.76 -1.14 2.18
CA ASN A 62 5.59 -1.11 3.03
C ASN A 62 4.91 -2.48 3.00
N THR A 63 4.55 -2.98 4.18
CA THR A 63 3.79 -4.23 4.33
C THR A 63 2.49 -3.91 5.04
N ALA A 64 1.35 -4.32 4.48
CA ALA A 64 0.03 -4.06 5.04
C ALA A 64 -0.73 -5.36 5.28
N LEU A 65 -1.43 -5.43 6.42
CA LEU A 65 -2.41 -6.48 6.71
C LEU A 65 -3.76 -5.82 6.99
N ASP A 66 -4.70 -6.00 6.08
CA ASP A 66 -6.03 -5.41 6.14
C ASP A 66 -7.11 -6.50 6.16
N ALA A 67 -8.16 -6.26 6.94
CA ALA A 67 -9.41 -7.01 6.86
C ALA A 67 -10.39 -6.22 6.00
N LEU A 68 -10.97 -6.88 5.00
CA LEU A 68 -11.94 -6.30 4.08
C LEU A 68 -13.30 -6.95 4.33
N TYR A 69 -14.34 -6.13 4.39
CA TYR A 69 -15.73 -6.57 4.35
C TYR A 69 -16.35 -6.13 3.03
N HIS A 70 -16.74 -7.10 2.22
CA HIS A 70 -17.38 -6.91 0.92
C HIS A 70 -18.89 -6.87 1.12
N PHE A 71 -19.51 -5.80 0.61
CA PHE A 71 -20.95 -5.73 0.43
C PHE A 71 -21.36 -6.55 -0.80
N ASN A 72 -22.63 -6.91 -0.87
CA ASN A 72 -23.24 -7.71 -1.92
C ASN A 72 -22.72 -9.15 -1.97
N ASN A 73 -23.43 -10.00 -2.72
CA ASN A 73 -23.17 -11.43 -2.73
C ASN A 73 -22.00 -11.79 -3.66
N PRO A 74 -21.29 -12.90 -3.39
CA PRO A 74 -20.37 -13.48 -4.35
C PRO A 74 -21.05 -13.73 -5.70
N GLY A 75 -20.48 -13.19 -6.78
CA GLY A 75 -21.04 -13.31 -8.14
C GLY A 75 -21.76 -12.06 -8.65
N ASP A 76 -22.03 -11.08 -7.79
CA ASP A 76 -22.50 -9.77 -8.24
C ASP A 76 -21.38 -9.02 -8.99
N MET A 77 -21.74 -8.29 -10.05
CA MET A 77 -20.78 -7.60 -10.92
C MET A 77 -19.98 -6.52 -10.18
N LEU A 78 -20.53 -5.96 -9.10
CA LEU A 78 -19.91 -4.93 -8.27
C LEU A 78 -20.11 -5.29 -6.80
N ARG A 79 -18.99 -5.47 -6.09
CA ARG A 79 -18.94 -5.69 -4.64
C ARG A 79 -18.13 -4.58 -3.99
N PRO A 80 -18.78 -3.46 -3.60
CA PRO A 80 -18.12 -2.45 -2.78
C PRO A 80 -17.56 -3.09 -1.52
N TYR A 81 -16.49 -2.54 -0.94
CA TYR A 81 -15.94 -3.05 0.30
C TYR A 81 -15.53 -1.91 1.22
N VAL A 82 -15.40 -2.21 2.51
CA VAL A 82 -14.66 -1.38 3.46
C VAL A 82 -13.50 -2.17 4.02
N SER A 83 -12.41 -1.50 4.35
CA SER A 83 -11.22 -2.12 4.89
C SER A 83 -10.71 -1.41 6.13
N ALA A 84 -10.09 -2.18 7.02
CA ALA A 84 -9.34 -1.65 8.15
C ALA A 84 -8.17 -2.58 8.48
N GLY A 85 -7.06 -2.00 8.92
CA GLY A 85 -5.88 -2.78 9.20
C GLY A 85 -4.69 -1.96 9.65
N PHE A 86 -3.51 -2.53 9.48
CA PHE A 86 -2.26 -1.90 9.86
C PHE A 86 -1.21 -2.08 8.78
N SER A 87 -0.35 -1.08 8.63
CA SER A 87 0.81 -1.15 7.77
C SER A 87 2.09 -0.83 8.52
N ASP A 88 3.16 -1.53 8.18
CA ASP A 88 4.50 -1.22 8.64
C ASP A 88 5.34 -0.75 7.44
N GLN A 89 5.79 0.49 7.54
CA GLN A 89 6.59 1.12 6.50
C GLN A 89 8.02 1.31 6.99
N SER A 90 8.97 0.81 6.19
CA SER A 90 10.39 1.02 6.39
C SER A 90 10.94 1.91 5.27
N ILE A 91 11.32 3.14 5.62
CA ILE A 91 12.00 4.06 4.70
C ILE A 91 13.49 4.14 5.07
N GLY A 92 14.36 3.90 4.09
CA GLY A 92 15.79 4.13 4.24
C GLY A 92 16.11 5.62 4.32
N GLN A 93 16.68 6.09 5.43
CA GLN A 93 17.24 7.44 5.54
C GLN A 93 18.69 7.43 5.03
N ASN A 94 19.04 8.36 4.16
CA ASN A 94 20.38 8.43 3.60
C ASN A 94 21.23 9.45 4.38
N GLY A 95 22.25 8.97 5.12
CA GLY A 95 23.23 9.81 5.84
C GLY A 95 23.56 9.36 7.28
N ARG A 96 22.75 8.49 7.87
CA ARG A 96 23.02 7.76 9.11
C ARG A 96 22.58 6.31 8.87
N ASN A 97 23.31 5.32 9.39
CA ASN A 97 23.03 3.88 9.21
C ASN A 97 21.71 3.44 9.90
N GLY A 98 20.57 4.09 9.64
CA GLY A 98 19.29 3.85 10.28
C GLY A 98 18.16 3.71 9.26
N ARG A 99 17.33 2.67 9.44
CA ARG A 99 16.01 2.57 8.81
C ARG A 99 15.01 3.23 9.74
N ASN A 100 14.19 4.14 9.22
CA ASN A 100 13.06 4.66 9.99
C ASN A 100 11.85 3.78 9.70
N GLY A 101 11.44 3.01 10.71
CA GLY A 101 10.20 2.23 10.69
C GLY A 101 9.06 3.05 11.26
N SER A 102 7.87 2.94 10.68
CA SER A 102 6.65 3.55 11.23
C SER A 102 5.47 2.63 10.96
N THR A 103 4.66 2.42 11.99
CA THR A 103 3.43 1.63 11.91
C THR A 103 2.23 2.57 11.82
N PHE A 104 1.33 2.29 10.89
CA PHE A 104 0.13 3.08 10.64
C PHE A 104 -1.13 2.23 10.82
N ALA A 105 -2.22 2.88 11.23
CA ALA A 105 -3.55 2.31 11.15
C ALA A 105 -4.17 2.71 9.81
N ASN A 106 -4.75 1.74 9.11
CA ASN A 106 -5.36 1.92 7.79
C ASN A 106 -6.88 1.86 7.92
N ILE A 107 -7.58 2.72 7.19
CA ILE A 107 -9.01 2.60 6.92
C ILE A 107 -9.22 2.87 5.41
N GLY A 108 -10.13 2.14 4.78
CA GLY A 108 -10.42 2.31 3.35
C GLY A 108 -11.84 1.88 2.97
N GLY A 109 -12.24 2.23 1.75
CA GLY A 109 -13.50 1.87 1.09
C GLY A 109 -13.59 2.47 -0.30
#